data_AF-A0A7Z9LNS6-F1
#
_entry.id   AF-A0A7Z9LNS6-F1
#
_cell.length_a   1.000
_cell.length_b   1.000
_cell.length_c   1.000
_cell.angle_alpha   90.00
_cell.angle_beta   90.00
_cell.angle_gamma   90.00
#
_symmetry.space_group_name_H-M   'P 1'
#
loop_
_entity.id
_entity.type
_entity.pdbx_description
1 polymer ?
#
loop_
_entity_poly.entity_id
_entity_poly.type
_entity_poly.pdbx_seq_one_letter_code
_entity_poly.pdbx_strand_id
1 'polypeptide(L)'
;YLQEQGAEGARGNQKLWMGAFGHGRISGKLAYPGDLGLGGVKANEEIRWFDYWLRGIDTGIMDEPPINYFLMGSAKQGSPSENNQLLHTDSWPPESTPTKFYLHEGFAVSTSKPTSLKGKSSYDHDPENTIPTVGGANLRIEKGPMDQRYIGNRDDYLRFETKPLAEDLIVTGKIDMELYAATDGLDTDFMVKLVDIYPDGYEAIIMDNPIRARFRHGREPGDEKMMTPNKPERMNIDLWSTAIVFEKGHRIGIHVSSSNFPRFEVNTNTGETAGENTIPPRVARNTIYHNSRYPSALTLPVISAE
;
A
#
# COMPACT_ATOMS: atom_id res chain seq x y z
N TYR A 1 -5.17 17.69 10.54
CA TYR A 1 -5.89 17.67 9.25
C TYR A 1 -7.39 17.45 9.40
N LEU A 2 -7.87 16.26 9.83
CA LEU A 2 -9.30 15.94 9.91
C LEU A 2 -10.10 17.04 10.62
N GLN A 3 -9.76 17.31 11.88
CA GLN A 3 -10.47 18.26 12.76
C GLN A 3 -10.34 19.74 12.35
N GLU A 4 -9.36 20.10 11.52
CA GLU A 4 -8.94 21.49 11.35
C GLU A 4 -9.22 22.04 9.94
N GLN A 5 -9.24 21.18 8.92
CA GLN A 5 -9.35 21.60 7.52
C GLN A 5 -10.74 21.37 6.91
N GLY A 6 -11.77 21.18 7.74
CA GLY A 6 -13.17 21.09 7.31
C GLY A 6 -13.79 22.44 6.92
N ALA A 7 -15.04 22.41 6.43
CA ALA A 7 -15.87 23.60 6.30
C ALA A 7 -16.32 24.11 7.69
N GLU A 8 -16.85 25.33 7.74
CA GLU A 8 -17.51 25.86 8.94
C GLU A 8 -18.62 24.90 9.41
N GLY A 9 -18.69 24.62 10.72
CA GLY A 9 -19.58 23.62 11.30
C GLY A 9 -19.08 22.18 11.27
N ALA A 10 -18.18 21.82 10.35
CA ALA A 10 -17.55 20.49 10.32
C ALA A 10 -16.24 20.41 11.12
N ARG A 11 -15.47 21.52 11.16
CA ARG A 11 -14.22 21.59 11.96
C ARG A 11 -14.53 21.29 13.43
N GLY A 12 -13.74 20.41 14.05
CA GLY A 12 -13.93 19.94 15.42
C GLY A 12 -15.07 18.92 15.61
N ASN A 13 -15.82 18.62 14.54
CA ASN A 13 -17.06 17.82 14.59
C ASN A 13 -16.98 16.60 13.66
N GLN A 14 -15.81 15.97 13.53
CA GLN A 14 -15.69 14.73 12.74
C GLN A 14 -15.23 13.57 13.62
N LYS A 15 -15.70 12.37 13.29
CA LYS A 15 -15.19 11.12 13.84
C LYS A 15 -14.66 10.23 12.72
N LEU A 16 -13.54 9.55 12.95
CA LEU A 16 -12.95 8.58 12.04
C LEU A 16 -12.85 7.22 12.71
N TRP A 17 -13.28 6.19 12.01
CA TRP A 17 -13.15 4.79 12.42
C TRP A 17 -12.50 4.00 11.29
N MET A 18 -11.33 3.46 11.56
CA MET A 18 -10.57 2.61 10.63
C MET A 18 -10.33 1.25 11.27
N GLY A 19 -10.69 0.17 10.58
CA GLY A 19 -10.49 -1.19 11.05
C GLY A 19 -9.73 -2.03 10.03
N ALA A 20 -9.31 -3.23 10.44
CA ALA A 20 -8.63 -4.18 9.58
C ALA A 20 -9.63 -5.01 8.73
N PHE A 21 -10.44 -4.32 7.91
CA PHE A 21 -11.49 -4.92 7.09
C PHE A 21 -11.35 -4.60 5.60
N GLY A 22 -11.88 -5.47 4.75
CA GLY A 22 -12.08 -5.20 3.33
C GLY A 22 -13.47 -4.66 3.04
N HIS A 23 -13.78 -4.44 1.76
CA HIS A 23 -15.16 -4.19 1.33
C HIS A 23 -15.99 -5.49 1.44
N GLY A 24 -16.35 -5.88 2.67
CA GLY A 24 -16.86 -7.20 3.05
C GLY A 24 -15.81 -8.07 3.74
N ARG A 25 -16.11 -9.37 3.85
CA ARG A 25 -15.23 -10.34 4.53
C ARG A 25 -13.87 -10.44 3.82
N ILE A 26 -12.79 -10.46 4.60
CA ILE A 26 -11.43 -10.72 4.11
C ILE A 26 -11.22 -12.21 3.82
N SER A 27 -10.41 -12.50 2.81
CA SER A 27 -9.96 -13.83 2.39
C SER A 27 -8.58 -14.13 2.97
N GLY A 28 -8.14 -15.39 2.86
CA GLY A 28 -6.81 -15.83 3.28
C GLY A 28 -6.78 -16.48 4.67
N LYS A 29 -5.58 -16.52 5.26
CA LYS A 29 -5.31 -17.26 6.51
C LYS A 29 -5.09 -16.35 7.72
N LEU A 30 -5.28 -15.04 7.54
CA LEU A 30 -5.23 -14.08 8.63
C LEU A 30 -6.64 -13.70 9.07
N ALA A 31 -6.82 -13.52 10.37
CA ALA A 31 -8.07 -13.13 11.00
C ALA A 31 -7.74 -12.16 12.14
N TYR A 32 -7.97 -10.88 11.88
CA TYR A 32 -7.80 -9.83 12.88
C TYR A 32 -8.89 -9.95 13.95
N PRO A 33 -8.55 -9.82 15.25
CA PRO A 33 -9.51 -9.90 16.33
C PRO A 33 -10.44 -8.68 16.36
N GLY A 34 -11.63 -8.87 16.96
CA GLY A 34 -12.71 -7.88 16.93
C GLY A 34 -13.58 -8.04 15.69
N ASP A 35 -14.91 -7.89 15.81
CA ASP A 35 -15.81 -7.88 14.65
C ASP A 35 -15.63 -6.55 13.90
N LEU A 36 -14.54 -6.44 13.15
CA LEU A 36 -14.14 -5.21 12.46
C LEU A 36 -14.92 -4.97 11.17
N GLY A 37 -16.00 -5.71 10.90
CA GLY A 37 -16.88 -5.39 9.78
C GLY A 37 -17.46 -3.97 9.91
N LEU A 38 -17.86 -3.35 8.79
CA LEU A 38 -18.50 -2.03 8.81
C LEU A 38 -19.69 -1.94 9.79
N GLY A 39 -20.39 -3.05 10.06
CA GLY A 39 -21.51 -3.10 11.01
C GLY A 39 -21.17 -3.54 12.45
N GLY A 40 -20.02 -4.17 12.70
CA GLY A 40 -19.72 -4.82 13.98
C GLY A 40 -19.27 -3.87 15.09
N VAL A 41 -18.55 -2.80 14.73
CA VAL A 41 -18.04 -1.79 15.69
C VAL A 41 -18.95 -0.56 15.78
N LYS A 42 -19.79 -0.31 14.78
CA LYS A 42 -20.37 1.03 14.55
C LYS A 42 -21.81 1.24 15.03
N ALA A 43 -22.60 0.18 15.21
CA ALA A 43 -24.04 0.34 15.38
C ALA A 43 -24.41 1.23 16.58
N ASN A 44 -23.68 1.11 17.70
CA ASN A 44 -23.94 1.94 18.88
C ASN A 44 -23.35 3.37 18.73
N GLU A 45 -22.18 3.50 18.10
CA GLU A 45 -21.51 4.79 17.91
C GLU A 45 -22.27 5.71 16.94
N GLU A 46 -22.82 5.15 15.88
CA GLU A 46 -23.67 5.89 14.93
C GLU A 46 -24.95 6.40 15.62
N ILE A 47 -25.58 5.57 16.48
CA ILE A 47 -26.75 6.00 17.25
C ILE A 47 -26.36 7.09 18.25
N ARG A 48 -25.26 6.95 18.98
CA ARG A 48 -24.76 7.99 19.90
C ARG A 48 -24.49 9.31 19.20
N TRP A 49 -23.94 9.25 17.98
CA TRP A 49 -23.69 10.41 17.12
C TRP A 49 -25.00 11.11 16.72
N PHE A 50 -25.99 10.34 16.25
CA PHE A 50 -27.29 10.89 15.88
C PHE A 50 -28.08 11.40 17.08
N ASP A 51 -28.01 10.73 18.23
CA ASP A 51 -28.63 11.18 19.47
C ASP A 51 -28.08 12.55 19.91
N TYR A 52 -26.76 12.78 19.76
CA TYR A 52 -26.14 14.06 20.01
C TYR A 52 -26.62 15.14 19.01
N TRP A 53 -26.40 14.92 17.71
CA TRP A 53 -26.62 15.97 16.70
C TRP A 53 -28.09 16.19 16.31
N LEU A 54 -28.93 15.16 16.38
CA LEU A 54 -30.32 15.23 15.92
C LEU A 54 -31.33 15.31 17.07
N ARG A 55 -30.98 14.81 18.26
CA ARG A 55 -31.90 14.76 19.41
C ARG A 55 -31.45 15.62 20.60
N GLY A 56 -30.26 16.22 20.54
CA GLY A 56 -29.73 17.05 21.63
C GLY A 56 -29.45 16.27 22.91
N ILE A 57 -29.20 14.96 22.80
CA ILE A 57 -28.87 14.09 23.92
C ILE A 57 -27.35 14.09 24.08
N ASP A 58 -26.85 14.50 25.25
CA ASP A 58 -25.44 14.37 25.54
C ASP A 58 -25.08 12.88 25.75
N THR A 59 -24.37 12.31 24.78
CA THR A 59 -23.90 10.93 24.79
C THR A 59 -22.43 10.80 25.16
N GLY A 60 -21.73 11.92 25.46
CA GLY A 60 -20.29 11.98 25.66
C GLY A 60 -19.45 11.75 24.38
N ILE A 61 -20.08 11.49 23.22
CA ILE A 61 -19.37 11.13 22.00
C ILE A 61 -18.41 12.24 21.54
N MET A 62 -18.73 13.50 21.83
CA MET A 62 -17.88 14.65 21.47
C MET A 62 -16.69 14.84 22.40
N ASP A 63 -16.69 14.25 23.60
CA ASP A 63 -15.60 14.35 24.57
C ASP A 63 -14.52 13.28 24.36
N GLU A 64 -14.83 12.26 23.57
CA GLU A 64 -13.91 11.18 23.21
C GLU A 64 -12.94 11.60 22.09
N PRO A 65 -11.78 10.93 21.96
CA PRO A 65 -10.90 11.16 20.82
C PRO A 65 -11.64 11.02 19.48
N PRO A 66 -11.37 11.89 18.50
CA PRO A 66 -12.05 11.89 17.22
C PRO A 66 -11.70 10.70 16.33
N ILE A 67 -10.57 10.04 16.55
CA ILE A 67 -10.08 8.99 15.67
C ILE A 67 -9.93 7.68 16.44
N ASN A 68 -10.48 6.63 15.85
CA ASN A 68 -10.37 5.26 16.27
C ASN A 68 -9.73 4.49 15.11
N TYR A 69 -8.60 3.83 15.34
CA TYR A 69 -7.98 2.99 14.31
C TYR A 69 -7.48 1.68 14.87
N PHE A 70 -7.63 0.62 14.10
CA PHE A 70 -7.11 -0.68 14.45
C PHE A 70 -5.64 -0.79 14.02
N LEU A 71 -4.74 -0.94 14.99
CA LEU A 71 -3.34 -1.27 14.74
C LEU A 71 -3.24 -2.78 14.47
N MET A 72 -2.90 -3.13 13.24
CA MET A 72 -2.74 -4.53 12.83
C MET A 72 -1.40 -5.08 13.37
N GLY A 73 -1.43 -6.22 14.05
CA GLY A 73 -0.25 -7.05 14.30
C GLY A 73 -0.30 -8.32 13.46
N SER A 74 0.53 -9.31 13.82
CA SER A 74 0.41 -10.65 13.24
C SER A 74 -0.96 -11.23 13.56
N ALA A 75 -1.64 -11.82 12.57
CA ALA A 75 -3.05 -12.22 12.71
C ALA A 75 -3.34 -13.63 12.23
N LYS A 76 -2.38 -14.56 12.39
CA LYS A 76 -2.56 -15.95 11.99
C LYS A 76 -3.80 -16.56 12.65
N GLN A 77 -4.66 -17.21 11.87
CA GLN A 77 -5.90 -17.81 12.39
C GLN A 77 -5.63 -18.73 13.59
N GLY A 78 -6.33 -18.47 14.70
CA GLY A 78 -6.20 -19.21 15.96
C GLY A 78 -5.03 -18.76 16.84
N SER A 79 -4.20 -17.84 16.39
CA SER A 79 -3.08 -17.28 17.17
C SER A 79 -2.78 -15.82 16.76
N PRO A 80 -3.75 -14.90 16.85
CA PRO A 80 -3.48 -13.49 16.61
C PRO A 80 -2.55 -12.96 17.71
N SER A 81 -1.63 -12.07 17.31
CA SER A 81 -0.72 -11.38 18.22
C SER A 81 -1.45 -10.43 19.15
N GLU A 82 -0.87 -10.20 20.32
CA GLU A 82 -1.31 -9.19 21.30
C GLU A 82 -1.12 -7.74 20.79
N ASN A 83 -0.28 -7.53 19.78
CA ASN A 83 -0.11 -6.23 19.13
C ASN A 83 -1.36 -5.75 18.38
N ASN A 84 -2.35 -6.62 18.15
CA ASN A 84 -3.63 -6.25 17.54
C ASN A 84 -4.50 -5.49 18.52
N GLN A 85 -4.71 -4.20 18.28
CA GLN A 85 -5.45 -3.34 19.20
C GLN A 85 -6.22 -2.22 18.51
N LEU A 86 -7.34 -1.83 19.10
CA LEU A 86 -8.04 -0.59 18.74
C LEU A 86 -7.40 0.56 19.52
N LEU A 87 -6.96 1.59 18.81
CA LEU A 87 -6.32 2.79 19.37
C LEU A 87 -7.21 4.01 19.17
N HIS A 88 -7.14 4.93 20.14
CA HIS A 88 -7.90 6.17 20.18
C HIS A 88 -6.92 7.35 20.17
N THR A 89 -7.12 8.34 19.28
CA THR A 89 -6.20 9.48 19.14
C THR A 89 -6.90 10.75 18.65
N ASP A 90 -6.25 11.88 18.90
CA ASP A 90 -6.72 13.21 18.49
C ASP A 90 -6.35 13.56 17.04
N SER A 91 -5.37 12.87 16.47
CA SER A 91 -4.84 13.20 15.15
C SER A 91 -4.57 11.98 14.28
N TRP A 92 -4.80 12.15 12.97
CA TRP A 92 -4.45 11.17 11.96
C TRP A 92 -3.73 11.86 10.79
N PRO A 93 -2.60 11.30 10.33
CA PRO A 93 -1.84 10.24 11.01
C PRO A 93 -1.28 10.72 12.36
N PRO A 94 -0.99 9.83 13.31
CA PRO A 94 -0.23 10.18 14.51
C PRO A 94 1.17 10.69 14.14
N GLU A 95 1.84 11.36 15.09
CA GLU A 95 3.20 11.81 14.90
C GLU A 95 4.12 10.61 14.59
N SER A 96 4.92 10.75 13.53
CA SER A 96 5.77 9.68 13.01
C SER A 96 7.04 10.25 12.39
N THR A 97 8.07 9.40 12.30
CA THR A 97 9.30 9.70 11.59
C THR A 97 9.28 9.04 10.20
N PRO A 98 9.22 9.83 9.11
CA PRO A 98 9.32 9.28 7.76
C PRO A 98 10.67 8.59 7.55
N THR A 99 10.66 7.28 7.37
CA THR A 99 11.85 6.44 7.25
C THR A 99 11.90 5.81 5.87
N LYS A 100 13.01 6.01 5.15
CA LYS A 100 13.20 5.44 3.80
C LYS A 100 13.78 4.04 3.86
N PHE A 101 13.13 3.13 3.16
CA PHE A 101 13.55 1.75 2.91
C PHE A 101 13.93 1.63 1.43
N TYR A 102 15.22 1.69 1.16
CA TYR A 102 15.79 1.67 -0.18
C TYR A 102 15.87 0.26 -0.75
N LEU A 103 15.61 0.13 -2.04
CA LEU A 103 15.87 -1.09 -2.80
C LEU A 103 17.38 -1.21 -3.10
N HIS A 104 17.90 -2.44 -3.19
CA HIS A 104 19.31 -2.74 -3.47
C HIS A 104 19.47 -3.94 -4.42
N GLU A 105 20.71 -4.13 -4.89
CA GLU A 105 21.14 -5.36 -5.58
C GLU A 105 20.87 -6.61 -4.74
N GLY A 106 20.64 -7.75 -5.41
CA GLY A 106 20.27 -9.00 -4.73
C GLY A 106 18.86 -8.99 -4.13
N PHE A 107 18.02 -8.05 -4.55
CA PHE A 107 16.65 -7.87 -4.06
C PHE A 107 16.56 -7.61 -2.55
N ALA A 108 17.53 -6.88 -1.99
CA ALA A 108 17.51 -6.48 -0.60
C ALA A 108 16.82 -5.12 -0.39
N VAL A 109 16.28 -4.92 0.81
CA VAL A 109 15.77 -3.65 1.32
C VAL A 109 16.53 -3.25 2.58
N SER A 110 16.94 -1.98 2.67
CA SER A 110 17.52 -1.44 3.90
C SER A 110 17.32 0.06 4.02
N THR A 111 17.51 0.60 5.23
CA THR A 111 17.46 2.05 5.50
C THR A 111 18.70 2.80 5.04
N SER A 112 19.77 2.07 4.68
CA SER A 112 20.98 2.66 4.12
C SER A 112 20.79 2.93 2.63
N LYS A 113 21.12 4.15 2.19
CA LYS A 113 21.07 4.52 0.77
C LYS A 113 22.07 3.70 -0.06
N PRO A 114 21.74 3.23 -1.27
CA PRO A 114 22.68 2.54 -2.15
C PRO A 114 23.91 3.41 -2.47
N THR A 115 25.08 2.78 -2.54
CA THR A 115 26.36 3.46 -2.86
C THR A 115 26.86 3.14 -4.27
N SER A 116 26.59 1.95 -4.78
CA SER A 116 26.90 1.52 -6.15
C SER A 116 26.09 2.32 -7.19
N LEU A 117 26.68 2.60 -8.35
CA LEU A 117 26.00 3.18 -9.52
C LEU A 117 25.37 2.10 -10.44
N LYS A 118 25.60 0.82 -10.16
CA LYS A 118 25.23 -0.28 -11.08
C LYS A 118 23.86 -0.88 -10.82
N GLY A 119 23.32 -0.71 -9.61
CA GLY A 119 22.07 -1.32 -9.16
C GLY A 119 20.88 -1.01 -10.10
N LYS A 120 20.41 -2.05 -10.78
CA LYS A 120 19.14 -2.11 -11.51
C LYS A 120 18.67 -3.54 -11.70
N SER A 121 17.37 -3.74 -11.91
CA SER A 121 16.77 -5.02 -12.29
C SER A 121 15.82 -4.81 -13.46
N SER A 122 15.87 -5.67 -14.47
CA SER A 122 15.03 -5.58 -15.67
C SER A 122 14.22 -6.84 -15.87
N TYR A 123 12.99 -6.70 -16.35
CA TYR A 123 12.07 -7.80 -16.64
C TYR A 123 11.20 -7.45 -17.84
N ASP A 124 10.62 -8.46 -18.46
CA ASP A 124 9.71 -8.29 -19.60
C ASP A 124 8.27 -8.41 -19.11
N HIS A 125 7.47 -7.38 -19.32
CA HIS A 125 6.04 -7.38 -19.04
C HIS A 125 5.27 -7.72 -20.30
N ASP A 126 4.60 -8.87 -20.27
CA ASP A 126 3.71 -9.33 -21.34
C ASP A 126 2.23 -9.08 -20.95
N PRO A 127 1.50 -8.23 -21.69
CA PRO A 127 0.06 -8.00 -21.45
C PRO A 127 -0.81 -9.26 -21.57
N GLU A 128 -0.35 -10.31 -22.26
CA GLU A 128 -1.07 -11.58 -22.39
C GLU A 128 -0.77 -12.56 -21.23
N ASN A 129 0.24 -12.26 -20.41
CA ASN A 129 0.66 -13.09 -19.27
C ASN A 129 0.83 -12.24 -18.00
N THR A 130 -0.28 -11.70 -17.49
CA THR A 130 -0.30 -10.78 -16.35
C THR A 130 -0.04 -11.44 -15.01
N ILE A 131 0.43 -10.65 -14.04
CA ILE A 131 0.42 -11.04 -12.62
C ILE A 131 -1.05 -11.12 -12.13
N PRO A 132 -1.47 -12.27 -11.57
CA PRO A 132 -2.80 -12.39 -11.02
C PRO A 132 -2.96 -11.57 -9.74
N THR A 133 -4.14 -11.01 -9.54
CA THR A 133 -4.53 -10.40 -8.28
C THR A 133 -4.70 -11.47 -7.22
N VAL A 134 -3.96 -11.33 -6.12
CA VAL A 134 -4.05 -12.17 -4.93
C VAL A 134 -4.25 -11.25 -3.74
N GLY A 135 -5.50 -11.10 -3.28
CA GLY A 135 -5.85 -10.22 -2.15
C GLY A 135 -5.66 -8.73 -2.43
N GLY A 136 -5.43 -7.95 -1.36
CA GLY A 136 -5.41 -6.49 -1.37
C GLY A 136 -6.79 -5.85 -1.18
N ALA A 137 -6.91 -4.55 -1.43
CA ALA A 137 -8.14 -3.76 -1.29
C ALA A 137 -9.15 -3.96 -2.44
N ASN A 138 -9.50 -5.21 -2.75
CA ASN A 138 -10.47 -5.53 -3.78
C ASN A 138 -11.92 -5.30 -3.33
N LEU A 139 -12.78 -4.91 -4.27
CA LEU A 139 -14.21 -4.71 -4.02
C LEU A 139 -15.01 -6.01 -4.19
N ARG A 140 -14.93 -6.63 -5.37
CA ARG A 140 -15.83 -7.74 -5.77
C ARG A 140 -15.17 -9.12 -5.80
N ILE A 141 -13.85 -9.19 -5.83
CA ILE A 141 -13.07 -10.45 -5.81
C ILE A 141 -12.46 -10.66 -4.42
N GLU A 142 -11.68 -11.74 -4.26
CA GLU A 142 -10.98 -12.02 -2.99
C GLU A 142 -10.13 -10.84 -2.54
N LYS A 143 -10.13 -10.54 -1.24
CA LYS A 143 -9.58 -9.30 -0.68
C LYS A 143 -8.91 -9.53 0.66
N GLY A 144 -8.15 -8.56 1.14
CA GLY A 144 -7.42 -8.66 2.39
C GLY A 144 -6.02 -9.29 2.22
N PRO A 145 -5.34 -9.60 3.33
CA PRO A 145 -3.92 -9.90 3.34
C PRO A 145 -3.61 -11.35 2.95
N MET A 146 -3.86 -11.65 1.67
CA MET A 146 -3.63 -12.98 1.10
C MET A 146 -2.15 -13.23 0.76
N ASP A 147 -1.81 -14.51 0.72
CA ASP A 147 -0.45 -15.03 0.52
C ASP A 147 0.08 -14.79 -0.89
N GLN A 148 1.04 -13.88 -1.04
CA GLN A 148 1.62 -13.54 -2.34
C GLN A 148 2.45 -14.66 -2.97
N ARG A 149 2.76 -15.74 -2.23
CA ARG A 149 3.39 -16.95 -2.78
C ARG A 149 2.52 -17.64 -3.83
N TYR A 150 1.20 -17.43 -3.82
CA TYR A 150 0.31 -17.97 -4.86
C TYR A 150 0.58 -17.42 -6.26
N ILE A 151 1.29 -16.30 -6.38
CA ILE A 151 1.72 -15.75 -7.68
C ILE A 151 2.81 -16.64 -8.31
N GLY A 152 3.54 -17.42 -7.49
CA GLY A 152 4.61 -18.29 -7.94
C GLY A 152 5.89 -17.56 -8.32
N ASN A 153 6.89 -18.32 -8.78
CA ASN A 153 8.16 -17.78 -9.25
C ASN A 153 7.99 -17.24 -10.66
N ARG A 154 8.17 -15.93 -10.82
CA ARG A 154 8.05 -15.23 -12.09
C ARG A 154 9.14 -14.19 -12.22
N ASP A 155 9.73 -14.06 -13.39
CA ASP A 155 10.81 -13.12 -13.68
C ASP A 155 10.33 -11.66 -13.71
N ASP A 156 9.03 -11.45 -13.96
CA ASP A 156 8.35 -10.14 -13.98
C ASP A 156 7.72 -9.76 -12.63
N TYR A 157 8.04 -10.48 -11.55
CA TYR A 157 7.58 -10.18 -10.20
C TYR A 157 8.76 -10.14 -9.22
N LEU A 158 9.35 -8.96 -9.10
CA LEU A 158 10.55 -8.72 -8.30
C LEU A 158 10.18 -8.65 -6.82
N ARG A 159 10.77 -9.51 -5.98
CA ARG A 159 10.51 -9.56 -4.54
C ARG A 159 11.70 -9.00 -3.77
N PHE A 160 11.63 -7.72 -3.39
CA PHE A 160 12.63 -7.12 -2.52
C PHE A 160 12.23 -7.33 -1.05
N GLU A 161 13.18 -7.62 -0.17
CA GLU A 161 12.88 -7.79 1.26
C GLU A 161 14.00 -7.29 2.18
N THR A 162 13.62 -6.93 3.41
CA THR A 162 14.58 -6.69 4.49
C THR A 162 15.15 -8.03 5.01
N LYS A 163 16.23 -7.95 5.80
CA LYS A 163 16.52 -9.00 6.78
C LYS A 163 15.35 -9.14 7.77
N PRO A 164 15.23 -10.26 8.51
CA PRO A 164 14.27 -10.35 9.60
C PRO A 164 14.48 -9.19 10.57
N LEU A 165 13.40 -8.53 10.97
CA LEU A 165 13.44 -7.41 11.88
C LEU A 165 13.94 -7.86 13.24
N ALA A 166 14.84 -7.07 13.83
CA ALA A 166 15.40 -7.37 15.16
C ALA A 166 14.42 -7.05 16.30
N GLU A 167 13.49 -6.13 16.03
CA GLU A 167 12.49 -5.58 16.93
C GLU A 167 11.23 -5.24 16.13
N ASP A 168 10.12 -5.03 16.84
CA ASP A 168 8.86 -4.62 16.24
C ASP A 168 9.01 -3.24 15.61
N LEU A 169 8.45 -3.06 14.40
CA LEU A 169 8.40 -1.78 13.71
C LEU A 169 6.95 -1.35 13.51
N ILE A 170 6.54 -0.32 14.24
CA ILE A 170 5.21 0.26 14.14
C ILE A 170 5.18 1.27 12.99
N VAL A 171 4.27 1.06 12.04
CA VAL A 171 4.07 1.89 10.85
C VAL A 171 2.63 2.35 10.80
N THR A 172 2.39 3.66 10.98
CA THR A 172 1.04 4.22 10.97
C THR A 172 0.97 5.53 10.19
N GLY A 173 0.17 5.54 9.13
CA GLY A 173 -0.03 6.70 8.26
C GLY A 173 0.22 6.40 6.79
N LYS A 174 0.49 7.44 6.01
CA LYS A 174 0.67 7.38 4.55
C LYS A 174 1.99 6.74 4.14
N ILE A 175 1.93 5.88 3.13
CA ILE A 175 3.07 5.18 2.53
C ILE A 175 3.21 5.65 1.08
N ASP A 176 4.43 6.07 0.72
CA ASP A 176 4.77 6.49 -0.63
C ASP A 176 5.98 5.72 -1.13
N MET A 177 5.93 5.29 -2.40
CA MET A 177 7.08 4.77 -3.10
C MET A 177 7.64 5.82 -4.06
N GLU A 178 8.91 6.19 -3.87
CA GLU A 178 9.70 6.89 -4.90
C GLU A 178 10.39 5.82 -5.76
N LEU A 179 9.88 5.61 -6.97
CA LEU A 179 10.38 4.61 -7.91
C LEU A 179 11.11 5.31 -9.07
N TYR A 180 12.35 4.93 -9.32
CA TYR A 180 13.07 5.28 -10.55
C TYR A 180 12.98 4.11 -11.51
N ALA A 181 12.29 4.31 -12.63
CA ALA A 181 12.03 3.25 -13.58
C ALA A 181 12.13 3.73 -15.03
N ALA A 182 12.31 2.77 -15.94
CA ALA A 182 12.29 2.98 -17.38
C ALA A 182 11.56 1.82 -18.07
N THR A 183 10.99 2.09 -19.24
CA THR A 183 10.45 1.10 -20.17
C THR A 183 11.07 1.31 -21.55
N ASP A 184 11.07 0.29 -22.39
CA ASP A 184 11.56 0.35 -23.77
C ASP A 184 10.61 1.04 -24.76
N GLY A 185 9.40 1.41 -24.33
CA GLY A 185 8.46 2.18 -25.15
C GLY A 185 7.89 3.42 -24.48
N LEU A 186 6.67 3.77 -24.88
CA LEU A 186 6.07 5.08 -24.58
C LEU A 186 5.24 5.07 -23.29
N ASP A 187 4.74 3.91 -22.88
CA ASP A 187 3.94 3.76 -21.67
C ASP A 187 4.00 2.32 -21.16
N THR A 188 3.78 2.16 -19.87
CA THR A 188 3.61 0.88 -19.16
C THR A 188 3.03 1.19 -17.78
N ASP A 189 2.69 0.17 -17.01
CA ASP A 189 2.36 0.33 -15.59
C ASP A 189 3.54 -0.12 -14.72
N PHE A 190 3.71 0.52 -13.56
CA PHE A 190 4.58 0.04 -12.49
C PHE A 190 3.75 -0.20 -11.24
N MET A 191 3.66 -1.46 -10.83
CA MET A 191 2.91 -1.94 -9.69
C MET A 191 3.85 -2.11 -8.49
N VAL A 192 3.45 -1.59 -7.33
CA VAL A 192 4.19 -1.79 -6.07
C VAL A 192 3.26 -2.38 -5.02
N LYS A 193 3.76 -3.36 -4.28
CA LYS A 193 3.07 -3.96 -3.13
C LYS A 193 3.95 -3.89 -1.90
N LEU A 194 3.39 -3.44 -0.78
CA LEU A 194 3.94 -3.62 0.56
C LEU A 194 3.43 -4.95 1.12
N VAL A 195 4.34 -5.77 1.62
CA VAL A 195 4.07 -7.13 2.09
C VAL A 195 4.69 -7.32 3.48
N ASP A 196 3.95 -7.93 4.39
CA ASP A 196 4.47 -8.45 5.65
C ASP A 196 4.83 -9.92 5.48
N ILE A 197 6.12 -10.27 5.58
CA ILE A 197 6.63 -11.63 5.37
C ILE A 197 6.86 -12.28 6.73
N TYR A 198 6.07 -13.28 7.03
CA TYR A 198 6.06 -13.99 8.29
C TYR A 198 7.28 -14.94 8.40
N PRO A 199 7.71 -15.30 9.63
CA PRO A 199 8.79 -16.28 9.84
C PRO A 199 8.54 -17.66 9.21
N ASP A 200 7.27 -18.04 9.05
CA ASP A 200 6.86 -19.30 8.38
C ASP A 200 6.76 -19.17 6.84
N GLY A 201 7.13 -17.99 6.32
CA GLY A 201 7.14 -17.65 4.91
C GLY A 201 5.80 -17.17 4.36
N TYR A 202 4.73 -17.00 5.15
CA TYR A 202 3.50 -16.39 4.65
C TYR A 202 3.76 -14.94 4.19
N GLU A 203 3.40 -14.61 2.95
CA GLU A 203 3.62 -13.27 2.37
C GLU A 203 2.30 -12.48 2.35
N ALA A 204 1.98 -11.79 3.44
CA ALA A 204 0.72 -11.04 3.58
C ALA A 204 0.77 -9.70 2.83
N ILE A 205 -0.03 -9.54 1.78
CA ILE A 205 -0.17 -8.22 1.11
C ILE A 205 -0.86 -7.21 2.04
N ILE A 206 -0.21 -6.06 2.27
CA ILE A 206 -0.72 -5.00 3.15
C ILE A 206 -1.29 -3.85 2.33
N MET A 207 -0.50 -3.32 1.40
CA MET A 207 -0.90 -2.22 0.52
C MET A 207 -0.39 -2.45 -0.89
N ASP A 208 -1.11 -1.91 -1.87
CA ASP A 208 -0.73 -2.05 -3.27
C ASP A 208 -1.39 -1.00 -4.16
N ASN A 209 -0.61 -0.42 -5.06
CA ASN A 209 -1.09 0.51 -6.06
C ASN A 209 -0.15 0.54 -7.28
N PRO A 210 -0.68 0.70 -8.50
CA PRO A 210 0.15 0.98 -9.66
C PRO A 210 0.27 2.49 -9.91
N ILE A 211 1.22 2.82 -10.76
CA ILE A 211 1.20 4.04 -11.55
C ILE A 211 1.27 3.66 -13.03
N ARG A 212 0.32 4.17 -13.81
CA ARG A 212 0.43 4.17 -15.27
C ARG A 212 1.37 5.30 -15.66
N ALA A 213 2.46 4.96 -16.33
CA ALA A 213 3.63 5.83 -16.42
C ALA A 213 3.34 7.17 -17.10
N ARG A 214 2.41 7.21 -18.05
CA ARG A 214 2.00 8.48 -18.68
C ARG A 214 1.38 9.49 -17.71
N PHE A 215 0.82 9.04 -16.60
CA PHE A 215 0.20 9.87 -15.55
C PHE A 215 1.16 10.19 -14.37
N ARG A 216 2.47 9.95 -14.53
CA ARG A 216 3.46 10.18 -13.46
C ARG A 216 3.58 11.64 -12.99
N HIS A 217 3.07 12.59 -13.77
CA HIS A 217 3.06 14.01 -13.44
C HIS A 217 1.68 14.52 -12.98
N GLY A 218 0.65 13.68 -12.98
CA GLY A 218 -0.71 14.07 -12.66
C GLY A 218 -1.72 13.50 -13.67
N ARG A 219 -2.98 13.83 -13.45
CA ARG A 219 -4.12 13.40 -14.27
C ARG A 219 -4.94 14.58 -14.80
N GLU A 220 -4.51 15.82 -14.53
CA GLU A 220 -5.17 17.00 -15.06
C GLU A 220 -4.81 17.20 -16.53
N PRO A 221 -5.62 17.96 -17.29
CA PRO A 221 -5.30 18.28 -18.68
C PRO A 221 -3.90 18.91 -18.81
N GLY A 222 -3.02 18.23 -19.55
CA GLY A 222 -1.64 18.67 -19.81
C GLY A 222 -0.56 18.03 -18.92
N ASP A 223 -0.94 17.30 -17.87
CA ASP A 223 0.01 16.55 -17.04
C ASP A 223 0.46 15.24 -17.71
N GLU A 224 -0.41 14.64 -18.51
CA GLU A 224 -0.13 13.40 -19.23
C GLU A 224 1.04 13.57 -20.20
N LYS A 225 2.06 12.71 -20.06
CA LYS A 225 3.23 12.71 -20.94
C LYS A 225 3.70 11.29 -21.16
N MET A 226 3.99 10.90 -22.40
CA MET A 226 4.63 9.61 -22.65
C MET A 226 6.02 9.52 -21.98
N MET A 227 6.46 8.30 -21.69
CA MET A 227 7.83 8.03 -21.28
C MET A 227 8.79 8.24 -22.44
N THR A 228 10.04 8.59 -22.11
CA THR A 228 11.14 8.48 -23.07
C THR A 228 11.71 7.06 -23.00
N PRO A 229 11.69 6.27 -24.09
CA PRO A 229 12.23 4.91 -24.10
C PRO A 229 13.63 4.81 -23.48
N ASN A 230 13.81 3.84 -22.58
CA ASN A 230 15.04 3.51 -21.87
C ASN A 230 15.62 4.63 -20.97
N LYS A 231 14.90 5.73 -20.76
CA LYS A 231 15.33 6.81 -19.87
C LYS A 231 14.76 6.59 -18.47
N PRO A 232 15.60 6.56 -17.41
CA PRO A 232 15.10 6.54 -16.04
C PRO A 232 14.29 7.79 -15.74
N GLU A 233 13.06 7.60 -15.27
CA GLU A 233 12.18 8.67 -14.80
C GLU A 233 11.72 8.37 -13.37
N ARG A 234 11.54 9.43 -12.58
CA ARG A 234 11.03 9.34 -11.22
C ARG A 234 9.51 9.27 -11.25
N MET A 235 8.96 8.35 -10.47
CA MET A 235 7.53 8.16 -10.25
C MET A 235 7.27 8.12 -8.76
N ASN A 236 6.25 8.84 -8.29
CA ASN A 236 5.79 8.75 -6.91
C ASN A 236 4.48 7.96 -6.90
N ILE A 237 4.46 6.82 -6.21
CA ILE A 237 3.31 5.93 -6.14
C ILE A 237 2.75 6.00 -4.72
N ASP A 238 1.54 6.53 -4.59
CA ASP A 238 0.81 6.60 -3.33
C ASP A 238 0.22 5.22 -3.00
N LEU A 239 0.71 4.56 -1.95
CA LEU A 239 0.21 3.24 -1.49
C LEU A 239 -0.88 3.38 -0.42
N TRP A 240 -1.43 4.58 -0.25
CA TRP A 240 -2.45 4.91 0.74
C TRP A 240 -1.88 4.87 2.17
N SER A 241 -2.73 4.67 3.17
CA SER A 241 -2.35 4.67 4.58
C SER A 241 -2.68 3.35 5.24
N THR A 242 -1.79 2.88 6.11
CA THR A 242 -1.98 1.68 6.94
C THR A 242 -1.72 2.00 8.41
N ALA A 243 -2.09 1.07 9.30
CA ALA A 243 -1.63 1.01 10.69
C ALA A 243 -1.24 -0.45 10.97
N ILE A 244 0.06 -0.72 11.04
CA ILE A 244 0.58 -2.08 11.20
C ILE A 244 1.83 -2.11 12.08
N VAL A 245 2.01 -3.19 12.83
CA VAL A 245 3.27 -3.60 13.45
C VAL A 245 3.87 -4.70 12.60
N PHE A 246 5.01 -4.43 11.97
CA PHE A 246 5.85 -5.51 11.43
C PHE A 246 6.62 -6.09 12.60
N GLU A 247 6.22 -7.28 13.05
CA GLU A 247 6.74 -7.87 14.28
C GLU A 247 8.18 -8.36 14.13
N LYS A 248 8.89 -8.44 15.25
CA LYS A 248 10.21 -9.04 15.33
C LYS A 248 10.23 -10.40 14.62
N GLY A 249 11.25 -10.60 13.79
CA GLY A 249 11.41 -11.81 12.97
C GLY A 249 10.65 -11.81 11.66
N HIS A 250 9.65 -10.94 11.48
CA HIS A 250 9.04 -10.69 10.17
C HIS A 250 10.01 -9.91 9.27
N ARG A 251 9.67 -9.78 7.98
CA ARG A 251 10.37 -8.91 7.03
C ARG A 251 9.40 -7.97 6.36
N ILE A 252 9.91 -6.81 5.98
CA ILE A 252 9.20 -5.89 5.10
C ILE A 252 9.53 -6.28 3.66
N GLY A 253 8.52 -6.74 2.93
CA GLY A 253 8.58 -7.04 1.51
C GLY A 253 8.10 -5.85 0.67
N ILE A 254 8.83 -5.55 -0.40
CA ILE A 254 8.46 -4.59 -1.43
C ILE A 254 8.47 -5.34 -2.76
N HIS A 255 7.29 -5.69 -3.26
CA HIS A 255 7.17 -6.40 -4.53
C HIS A 255 6.90 -5.42 -5.67
N VAL A 256 7.58 -5.60 -6.79
CA VAL A 256 7.48 -4.72 -7.96
C VAL A 256 7.19 -5.54 -9.21
N SER A 257 6.23 -5.08 -10.01
CA SER A 257 5.87 -5.65 -11.31
C SER A 257 5.25 -4.56 -12.21
N SER A 258 4.59 -4.97 -13.30
CA SER A 258 3.86 -4.09 -14.22
C SER A 258 2.41 -4.49 -14.43
N SER A 259 1.89 -5.43 -13.65
CA SER A 259 0.46 -5.77 -13.67
C SER A 259 -0.03 -6.31 -12.32
N ASN A 260 -1.35 -6.31 -12.15
CA ASN A 260 -2.07 -6.89 -11.03
C ASN A 260 -3.55 -7.03 -11.45
N PHE A 261 -3.84 -8.04 -12.27
CA PHE A 261 -5.11 -8.23 -12.95
C PHE A 261 -5.95 -9.32 -12.25
N PRO A 262 -7.27 -9.13 -12.05
CA PRO A 262 -8.13 -8.13 -12.66
C PRO A 262 -8.40 -6.88 -11.80
N ARG A 263 -7.66 -6.66 -10.71
CA ARG A 263 -7.86 -5.44 -9.91
C ARG A 263 -7.60 -4.17 -10.71
N PHE A 264 -6.52 -4.17 -11.48
CA PHE A 264 -6.15 -3.07 -12.34
C PHE A 264 -6.19 -3.53 -13.80
N GLU A 265 -6.65 -2.63 -14.67
CA GLU A 265 -6.61 -2.82 -16.12
C GLU A 265 -5.16 -3.02 -16.57
N VAL A 266 -4.97 -3.94 -17.53
CA VAL A 266 -3.66 -4.22 -18.12
C VAL A 266 -3.27 -3.10 -19.08
N ASN A 267 -2.05 -2.58 -18.95
CA ASN A 267 -1.48 -1.68 -19.95
C ASN A 267 -1.03 -2.47 -21.18
N THR A 268 -1.42 -2.04 -22.38
CA THR A 268 -1.04 -2.68 -23.65
C THR A 268 0.40 -2.38 -24.07
N ASN A 269 1.07 -1.46 -23.36
CA ASN A 269 2.40 -0.93 -23.62
C ASN A 269 2.57 -0.18 -24.96
N THR A 270 1.46 0.19 -25.63
CA THR A 270 1.47 0.86 -26.94
C THR A 270 1.50 2.38 -26.84
N GLY A 271 1.07 2.94 -25.71
CA GLY A 271 0.83 4.38 -25.56
C GLY A 271 -0.57 4.81 -26.00
N GLU A 272 -1.40 3.91 -26.54
CA GLU A 272 -2.80 4.23 -26.86
C GLU A 272 -3.62 4.50 -25.61
N THR A 273 -4.71 5.26 -25.77
CA THR A 273 -5.66 5.42 -24.68
C THR A 273 -6.32 4.08 -24.38
N ALA A 274 -6.55 3.82 -23.09
CA ALA A 274 -7.29 2.64 -22.66
C ALA A 274 -8.62 2.50 -23.44
N GLY A 275 -8.84 1.33 -24.04
CA GLY A 275 -10.04 1.03 -24.81
C GLY A 275 -9.99 1.31 -26.32
N GLU A 276 -9.00 2.05 -26.83
CA GLU A 276 -8.87 2.32 -28.29
C GLU A 276 -8.51 1.04 -29.07
N ASN A 277 -7.56 0.26 -28.55
CA ASN A 277 -7.15 -1.05 -29.07
C ASN A 277 -6.89 -1.07 -30.59
N THR A 278 -6.32 0.00 -31.17
CA THR A 278 -6.01 0.04 -32.61
C THR A 278 -4.64 -0.53 -32.93
N ILE A 279 -3.76 -0.62 -31.93
CA ILE A 279 -2.43 -1.23 -32.00
C ILE A 279 -2.42 -2.49 -31.12
N PRO A 280 -1.92 -3.64 -31.62
CA PRO A 280 -1.84 -4.84 -30.81
C PRO A 280 -0.94 -4.61 -29.57
N PRO A 281 -1.28 -5.21 -28.42
CA PRO A 281 -0.42 -5.17 -27.24
C PRO A 281 0.99 -5.68 -27.56
N ARG A 282 1.98 -5.16 -26.84
CA ARG A 282 3.37 -5.60 -27.00
C ARG A 282 3.99 -5.92 -25.65
N VAL A 283 4.98 -6.80 -25.66
CA VAL A 283 5.87 -7.00 -24.53
C VAL A 283 6.71 -5.74 -24.33
N ALA A 284 6.81 -5.28 -23.09
CA ALA A 284 7.66 -4.15 -22.70
C ALA A 284 8.80 -4.58 -21.80
N ARG A 285 10.03 -4.21 -22.15
CA ARG A 285 11.17 -4.40 -21.27
C ARG A 285 11.27 -3.27 -20.26
N ASN A 286 10.91 -3.58 -19.02
CA ASN A 286 10.87 -2.64 -17.90
C ASN A 286 12.12 -2.78 -17.03
N THR A 287 12.57 -1.67 -16.44
CA THR A 287 13.76 -1.61 -15.58
C THR A 287 13.52 -0.76 -14.35
N ILE A 288 13.82 -1.32 -13.17
CA ILE A 288 13.82 -0.62 -11.89
C ILE A 288 15.25 -0.30 -11.48
N TYR A 289 15.52 0.96 -11.13
CA TYR A 289 16.83 1.41 -10.70
C TYR A 289 16.90 1.47 -9.17
N HIS A 290 18.01 1.01 -8.61
CA HIS A 290 18.24 0.92 -7.16
C HIS A 290 19.71 1.21 -6.82
N ASN A 291 20.19 2.35 -7.32
CA ASN A 291 21.58 2.75 -7.22
C ASN A 291 21.73 4.15 -6.60
N SER A 292 22.97 4.60 -6.38
CA SER A 292 23.26 5.85 -5.67
C SER A 292 22.73 7.10 -6.36
N ARG A 293 22.58 7.07 -7.70
CA ARG A 293 21.99 8.14 -8.50
C ARG A 293 20.46 8.07 -8.54
N TYR A 294 19.91 6.87 -8.57
CA TYR A 294 18.48 6.58 -8.67
C TYR A 294 18.05 5.67 -7.51
N PRO A 295 17.94 6.22 -6.29
CA PRO A 295 17.78 5.43 -5.07
C PRO A 295 16.29 5.16 -4.79
N SER A 296 15.67 4.25 -5.56
CA SER A 296 14.26 3.88 -5.34
C SER A 296 14.03 3.45 -3.89
N ALA A 297 12.99 3.99 -3.25
CA ALA A 297 12.73 3.79 -1.84
C ALA A 297 11.25 3.92 -1.46
N LEU A 298 10.81 3.04 -0.58
CA LEU A 298 9.54 3.15 0.11
C LEU A 298 9.72 4.03 1.35
N THR A 299 8.82 4.98 1.58
CA THR A 299 8.81 5.80 2.80
C THR A 299 7.73 5.27 3.73
N LEU A 300 8.14 4.82 4.91
CA LEU A 300 7.24 4.34 5.96
C LEU A 300 7.15 5.36 7.11
N PRO A 301 5.95 5.71 7.59
CA PRO A 301 5.76 6.56 8.76
C PRO A 301 5.96 5.75 10.05
N VAL A 302 7.19 5.72 10.54
CA VAL A 302 7.58 4.92 11.71
C VAL A 302 7.20 5.64 12.99
N ILE A 303 6.46 4.96 13.86
CA ILE A 303 6.16 5.42 15.22
C ILE A 303 7.28 4.93 16.13
N SER A 304 7.88 5.83 16.91
CA SER A 304 8.84 5.45 17.95
C SER A 304 8.10 4.66 19.02
N ALA A 305 8.64 3.50 19.43
CA ALA A 305 8.20 2.85 20.65
C ALA A 305 8.55 3.77 21.84
N GLU A 306 7.56 4.06 22.69
CA GLU A 306 7.79 4.72 23.99
C GLU A 306 8.53 3.79 24.97
#